data_AF-A0A2G8EJ65-F1
#
_entry.id   AF-A0A2G8EJ65-F1
#
_cell.length_a   1.000
_cell.length_b   1.000
_cell.length_c   1.000
_cell.angle_alpha   90.00
_cell.angle_beta   90.00
_cell.angle_gamma   90.00
#
_symmetry.space_group_name_H-M   'P 1'
#
loop_
_entity.id
_entity.type
_entity.pdbx_description
1 polymer ?
#
loop_
_entity_poly.entity_id
_entity_poly.type
_entity_poly.pdbx_seq_one_letter_code
_entity_poly.pdbx_strand_id
1 'polypeptide(L)'
;MSMISLYPAVKQIHFYVNDASPELIKERRIYLENYLLPCWIGRLNEMQSWKETSATDLELLAEYQKGVDFLTEALKQEHKA
;
A
#
# COMPACT_ATOMS: atom_id res chain seq x y z
N MET A 1 -17.78 -0.30 9.47
CA MET A 1 -16.87 0.54 8.66
C MET A 1 -15.84 1.14 9.60
N SER A 2 -14.55 0.83 9.44
CA SER A 2 -13.51 1.46 10.25
C SER A 2 -13.34 2.93 9.85
N MET A 3 -13.06 3.80 10.82
CA MET A 3 -12.79 5.23 10.60
C MET A 3 -11.61 5.46 9.65
N ILE A 4 -10.64 4.53 9.59
CA ILE A 4 -9.48 4.67 8.71
C ILE A 4 -9.84 4.53 7.22
N SER A 5 -10.98 3.90 6.89
CA SER A 5 -11.44 3.75 5.50
C SER A 5 -11.71 5.10 4.82
N LEU A 6 -11.87 6.17 5.60
CA LEU A 6 -12.03 7.51 5.09
C LEU A 6 -10.69 8.17 4.75
N TYR A 7 -9.57 7.64 5.24
CA TYR A 7 -8.24 8.20 5.00
C TYR A 7 -7.85 8.05 3.53
N PRO A 8 -7.32 9.13 2.91
CA PRO A 8 -6.94 9.08 1.49
C PRO A 8 -5.96 7.95 1.15
N ALA A 9 -4.99 7.67 2.03
CA ALA A 9 -4.04 6.59 1.84
C ALA A 9 -4.70 5.21 1.81
N VAL A 10 -5.62 4.95 2.74
CA VAL A 10 -6.36 3.67 2.79
C VAL A 10 -7.24 3.50 1.56
N LYS A 11 -7.92 4.55 1.12
CA LYS A 11 -8.69 4.51 -0.15
C LYS A 11 -7.82 4.20 -1.35
N GLN A 12 -6.63 4.80 -1.42
CA GLN A 12 -5.68 4.57 -2.51
C GLN A 12 -5.16 3.13 -2.49
N ILE A 13 -4.83 2.59 -1.31
CA ILE A 13 -4.45 1.20 -1.14
C ILE A 13 -5.58 0.28 -1.58
N HIS A 14 -6.81 0.51 -1.09
CA HIS A 14 -7.98 -0.30 -1.45
C HIS A 14 -8.25 -0.28 -2.96
N PHE A 15 -8.11 0.88 -3.60
CA PHE A 15 -8.23 0.99 -5.04
C PHE A 15 -7.21 0.08 -5.74
N TYR A 16 -5.92 0.19 -5.42
CA TYR A 16 -4.90 -0.60 -6.11
C TYR A 16 -5.00 -2.11 -5.82
N VAL A 17 -5.41 -2.48 -4.60
CA VAL A 17 -5.46 -3.90 -4.21
C VAL A 17 -6.71 -4.61 -4.70
N ASN A 18 -7.87 -3.92 -4.74
CA ASN A 18 -9.15 -4.58 -5.02
C ASN A 18 -9.82 -4.12 -6.33
N ASP A 19 -9.61 -2.87 -6.74
CA ASP A 19 -10.41 -2.25 -7.82
C ASP A 19 -9.60 -2.02 -9.11
N ALA A 20 -8.30 -1.81 -9.01
CA ALA A 20 -7.42 -1.56 -10.14
C ALA A 20 -7.26 -2.82 -11.00
N SER A 21 -7.44 -2.68 -12.31
CA SER A 21 -7.19 -3.78 -13.23
C SER A 21 -5.68 -4.05 -13.38
N PRO A 22 -5.27 -5.29 -13.72
CA PRO A 22 -3.86 -5.60 -13.97
C PRO A 22 -3.21 -4.70 -15.04
N GLU A 23 -3.95 -4.32 -16.08
CA GLU A 23 -3.47 -3.44 -17.15
C GLU A 23 -3.14 -2.05 -16.60
N LEU A 24 -3.97 -1.51 -15.69
CA LEU A 24 -3.71 -0.23 -15.06
C LEU A 24 -2.44 -0.27 -14.19
N ILE A 25 -2.20 -1.38 -13.48
CA ILE A 25 -0.98 -1.58 -12.68
C ILE A 25 0.24 -1.54 -13.60
N LYS A 26 0.19 -2.24 -14.73
CA LYS A 26 1.26 -2.27 -15.74
C LYS A 26 1.53 -0.89 -16.34
N GLU A 27 0.50 -0.17 -16.76
CA GLU A 27 0.63 1.17 -17.35
C GLU A 27 1.21 2.19 -16.36
N ARG A 28 0.91 2.03 -15.07
CA ARG A 28 1.39 2.92 -14.01
C ARG A 28 2.65 2.43 -13.31
N ARG A 29 3.29 1.37 -13.81
CA ARG A 29 4.43 0.70 -13.17
C ARG A 29 5.51 1.65 -12.68
N ILE A 30 5.97 2.58 -13.53
CA ILE A 30 7.04 3.54 -13.16
C ILE A 30 6.65 4.35 -11.91
N TYR A 31 5.40 4.78 -11.82
CA TYR A 31 4.89 5.52 -10.67
C TYR A 31 4.73 4.61 -9.45
N LEU A 32 4.19 3.41 -9.64
CA LEU A 32 3.98 2.45 -8.54
C LEU A 32 5.31 2.00 -7.92
N GLU A 33 6.29 1.68 -8.76
CA GLU A 33 7.60 1.17 -8.35
C GLU A 33 8.51 2.26 -7.78
N ASN A 34 8.62 3.41 -8.43
CA ASN A 34 9.59 4.43 -8.03
C ASN A 34 9.06 5.44 -7.01
N TYR A 35 7.74 5.52 -6.83
CA TYR A 35 7.13 6.51 -5.94
C TYR A 35 6.23 5.86 -4.90
N LEU A 36 5.18 5.16 -5.33
CA LEU A 36 4.12 4.76 -4.41
C LEU A 36 4.57 3.67 -3.43
N LEU A 37 5.22 2.62 -3.93
CA LEU A 37 5.75 1.53 -3.10
C LEU A 37 6.80 2.02 -2.10
N PRO A 38 7.85 2.79 -2.49
CA PRO A 38 8.79 3.38 -1.54
C PRO A 38 8.11 4.27 -0.50
N CYS A 39 7.10 5.05 -0.90
CA CYS A 39 6.36 5.90 0.02
C CYS A 39 5.62 5.08 1.08
N TRP A 40 4.91 4.03 0.67
CA TRP A 40 4.17 3.16 1.58
C TRP A 40 5.10 2.37 2.51
N ILE A 41 6.23 1.85 2.00
CA ILE A 41 7.26 1.20 2.83
C ILE A 41 7.81 2.19 3.86
N GLY A 42 8.12 3.43 3.44
CA GLY A 42 8.62 4.48 4.33
C GLY A 42 7.64 4.77 5.48
N ARG A 43 6.36 4.92 5.17
CA ARG A 43 5.30 5.13 6.18
C ARG A 43 5.11 3.94 7.09
N LEU A 44 5.13 2.72 6.54
CA LEU A 44 5.03 1.50 7.32
C LEU A 44 6.18 1.39 8.32
N ASN A 45 7.43 1.63 7.89
CA ASN A 45 8.60 1.63 8.76
C ASN A 45 8.53 2.72 9.84
N GLU A 46 8.06 3.91 9.48
CA GLU A 46 7.84 5.01 10.43
C GLU A 46 6.84 4.58 11.52
N MET A 47 5.69 4.03 11.14
CA MET A 47 4.65 3.57 12.06
C MET A 47 5.12 2.42 12.95
N GLN A 48 5.88 1.46 12.41
CA GLN A 48 6.45 0.36 13.16
C GLN A 48 7.49 0.81 14.19
N SER A 49 8.08 1.99 14.01
CA SER A 49 9.04 2.57 14.97
C SER A 49 8.37 3.29 16.15
N TRP A 50 7.04 3.46 16.12
CA TRP A 50 6.32 4.13 17.20
C TRP A 50 6.37 3.31 18.49
N LYS A 51 6.69 3.96 19.61
CA LYS A 51 6.77 3.32 20.93
C LYS A 51 5.40 2.96 21.50
N GLU A 52 4.37 3.69 21.08
CA GLU A 52 2.99 3.50 21.49
C GLU A 52 2.12 3.50 20.23
N THR A 53 1.19 2.56 20.15
CA THR A 53 0.25 2.43 19.02
C THR A 53 -1.16 2.25 19.55
N SER A 54 -2.10 3.02 19.01
CA SER A 54 -3.53 2.85 19.27
C SER A 54 -4.11 1.73 18.39
N ALA A 55 -5.31 1.26 18.72
CA ALA A 55 -6.03 0.30 17.87
C ALA A 55 -6.20 0.82 16.43
N THR A 56 -6.49 2.11 16.27
CA THR A 56 -6.60 2.77 14.96
C THR A 56 -5.28 2.75 14.19
N ASP A 57 -4.16 2.93 14.89
CA ASP A 57 -2.83 2.89 14.27
C ASP A 57 -2.49 1.48 13.79
N LEU A 58 -2.87 0.46 14.55
CA LEU A 58 -2.69 -0.94 14.15
C LEU A 58 -3.54 -1.30 12.93
N GLU A 59 -4.78 -0.82 12.85
CA GLU A 59 -5.62 -0.99 11.67
C GLU A 59 -4.98 -0.30 10.44
N LEU A 60 -4.48 0.93 10.63
CA LEU A 60 -3.83 1.66 9.54
C LEU A 60 -2.54 0.98 9.09
N LEU A 61 -1.74 0.46 10.02
CA LEU A 61 -0.52 -0.29 9.76
C LEU A 61 -0.82 -1.54 8.92
N ALA A 62 -1.88 -2.28 9.26
CA ALA A 62 -2.31 -3.46 8.52
C ALA A 62 -2.70 -3.12 7.07
N GLU A 63 -3.36 -1.98 6.83
CA GLU A 63 -3.69 -1.53 5.47
C GLU A 63 -2.43 -1.17 4.67
N TYR A 64 -1.48 -0.44 5.26
CA TYR A 64 -0.21 -0.16 4.61
C TYR A 64 0.56 -1.44 4.27
N GLN A 65 0.62 -2.40 5.19
CA GLN A 65 1.27 -3.70 4.95
C GLN A 65 0.63 -4.42 3.75
N LYS A 66 -0.70 -4.49 3.71
CA LYS A 66 -1.45 -5.10 2.59
C LYS A 66 -1.13 -4.44 1.25
N GLY A 67 -1.05 -3.11 1.21
CA GLY A 67 -0.68 -2.37 0.00
C GLY A 67 0.75 -2.63 -0.47
N VAL A 68 1.70 -2.64 0.48
CA VAL A 68 3.12 -2.94 0.21
C VAL A 68 3.29 -4.35 -0.33
N ASP A 69 2.68 -5.35 0.31
CA ASP A 69 2.78 -6.75 -0.08
C ASP A 69 2.23 -6.95 -1.50
N PHE A 70 1.04 -6.41 -1.77
CA PHE A 70 0.40 -6.50 -3.09
C PHE A 70 1.28 -5.90 -4.20
N LEU A 71 1.71 -4.65 -4.05
CA LEU A 71 2.53 -4.00 -5.09
C LEU A 71 3.89 -4.66 -5.24
N THR A 72 4.50 -5.13 -4.16
CA THR A 72 5.77 -5.85 -4.21
C THR A 72 5.64 -7.11 -5.06
N GLU A 73 4.59 -7.90 -4.86
CA GLU A 73 4.37 -9.11 -5.64
C GLU A 73 3.95 -8.81 -7.09
N ALA A 74 3.06 -7.84 -7.31
CA ALA A 74 2.64 -7.42 -8.65
C ALA A 74 3.84 -6.97 -9.50
N LEU A 75 4.75 -6.17 -8.92
CA LEU A 75 5.93 -5.67 -9.63
C LEU A 75 7.00 -6.76 -9.84
N LYS A 76 7.15 -7.72 -8.91
CA LYS A 76 8.05 -8.87 -9.08
C LYS A 76 7.63 -9.79 -10.23
N GLN A 77 6.33 -10.03 -10.41
CA GLN A 77 5.83 -10.93 -11.45
C GLN A 77 6.14 -10.41 -12.86
N GLU A 78 6.16 -9.09 -13.06
CA GLU A 78 6.46 -8.51 -14.37
C GLU A 78 7.96 -8.50 -14.73
N HIS A 79 8.88 -8.60 -13.77
CA HIS A 79 10.31 -8.79 -14.10
C HIS A 79 10.63 -10.20 -14.61
N LYS A 80 9.70 -11.14 -14.45
CA LYS A 80 9.84 -12.53 -14.90
C LYS A 80 9.15 -12.80 -16.23
N ALA A 81 8.41 -11.83 -16.77
CA ALA A 81 7.70 -11.91 -18.05
C ALA A 81 8.52 -11.24 -19.16
#